data_AF-A0ABD0W1M5-F1
#
_entry.id   AF-A0ABD0W1M5-F1
#
_cell.length_a   1.000
_cell.length_b   1.000
_cell.length_c   1.000
_cell.angle_alpha   90.00
_cell.angle_beta   90.00
_cell.angle_gamma   90.00
#
_symmetry.space_group_name_H-M   'P 1'
#
loop_
_entity.id
_entity.type
_entity.pdbx_description
1 polymer ?
#
loop_
_entity_poly.entity_id
_entity_poly.type
_entity_poly.pdbx_seq_one_letter_code
_entity_poly.pdbx_strand_id
1 'polypeptide(L)'
;MANPLRNEVLQLYRNLLYLGREYPKGADYFRERLKSAFMKNKDVTDPSQIKKLVDRGEFVIKELEALYFLRKYRAMKKRYYEYEQ
;
A
#
# COMPACT_ATOMS: atom_id res chain seq x y z
N MET A 1 6.10 28.82 -4.20
CA MET A 1 5.27 28.03 -5.12
C MET A 1 4.89 26.73 -4.43
N ALA A 2 3.62 26.36 -4.39
CA ALA A 2 3.20 25.07 -3.83
C ALA A 2 3.75 23.94 -4.71
N ASN A 3 4.43 22.95 -4.13
CA ASN A 3 4.94 21.81 -4.87
C ASN A 3 3.73 21.02 -5.44
N PRO A 4 3.52 20.99 -6.76
CA PRO A 4 2.33 20.39 -7.36
C PRO A 4 2.18 18.90 -7.01
N LEU A 5 3.31 18.21 -6.76
CA LEU A 5 3.34 16.79 -6.42
C LEU A 5 3.06 16.51 -4.94
N ARG A 6 3.01 17.53 -4.08
CA ARG A 6 2.77 17.35 -2.64
C ARG A 6 1.42 16.72 -2.36
N ASN A 7 0.39 17.10 -3.13
CA ASN A 7 -0.96 16.57 -2.97
C ASN A 7 -1.02 15.09 -3.36
N GLU A 8 -0.36 14.72 -4.47
CA GLU A 8 -0.27 13.33 -4.93
C GLU A 8 0.41 12.43 -3.89
N VAL A 9 1.54 12.87 -3.34
CA VAL A 9 2.27 12.14 -2.28
C VAL A 9 1.40 11.96 -1.02
N LEU A 10 0.67 13.01 -0.61
CA LEU A 10 -0.23 12.93 0.54
C LEU A 10 -1.39 11.98 0.30
N GLN A 11 -1.96 11.98 -0.90
CA GLN A 11 -3.05 11.09 -1.27
C GLN A 11 -2.58 9.63 -1.30
N LEU A 12 -1.41 9.36 -1.88
CA LEU A 12 -0.77 8.06 -1.86
C LEU A 12 -0.57 7.56 -0.41
N TYR A 13 -0.05 8.40 0.48
CA TYR A 13 0.15 8.05 1.88
C TYR A 13 -1.16 7.67 2.59
N ARG A 14 -2.23 8.44 2.36
CA ARG A 14 -3.56 8.15 2.93
C ARG A 14 -4.14 6.85 2.40
N ASN A 15 -4.02 6.60 1.10
CA ASN A 15 -4.51 5.37 0.46
C ASN A 15 -3.78 4.13 1.01
N LEU A 16 -2.45 4.18 1.09
CA LEU A 16 -1.66 3.09 1.67
C LEU A 16 -1.99 2.85 3.15
N LEU A 17 -2.19 3.92 3.93
CA LEU A 17 -2.65 3.80 5.32
C LEU A 17 -4.00 3.09 5.45
N TYR A 18 -4.93 3.38 4.55
CA TYR A 18 -6.25 2.76 4.53
C TYR A 18 -6.15 1.26 4.21
N LEU A 19 -5.43 0.90 3.14
CA LEU A 19 -5.23 -0.50 2.72
C LEU A 19 -4.44 -1.30 3.76
N GLY A 20 -3.49 -0.65 4.44
CA GLY A 20 -2.68 -1.27 5.48
C GLY A 20 -3.42 -1.67 6.76
N ARG A 21 -4.67 -1.24 6.96
CA ARG A 21 -5.44 -1.56 8.18
C ARG A 21 -5.68 -3.05 8.37
N GLU A 22 -5.89 -3.76 7.26
CA GLU A 22 -6.13 -5.20 7.26
C GLU A 22 -4.87 -6.03 7.02
N TYR A 23 -3.69 -5.41 7.13
CA TYR A 23 -2.44 -6.10 6.89
C TYR A 23 -2.26 -7.29 7.86
N PRO A 24 -1.80 -8.47 7.42
CA PRO A 24 -1.76 -9.67 8.25
C PRO A 24 -0.96 -9.54 9.55
N LYS A 25 0.05 -8.67 9.59
CA LYS A 25 0.87 -8.39 10.78
C LYS A 25 0.32 -7.27 11.68
N GLY A 26 -0.87 -6.74 11.37
CA GLY A 26 -1.50 -5.64 12.07
C GLY A 26 -1.24 -4.27 11.44
N ALA A 27 -2.16 -3.33 11.75
CA ALA A 27 -2.15 -1.98 11.21
C ALA A 27 -0.93 -1.16 11.67
N ASP A 28 -0.52 -1.30 12.94
CA ASP A 28 0.61 -0.55 13.51
C ASP A 28 1.93 -0.94 12.85
N TYR A 29 2.14 -2.26 12.66
CA TYR A 29 3.30 -2.78 11.94
C TYR A 29 3.42 -2.18 10.53
N PHE A 30 2.29 -2.14 9.80
CA PHE A 30 2.27 -1.55 8.47
C PHE A 30 2.52 -0.04 8.50
N ARG A 31 1.87 0.67 9.42
CA ARG A 31 1.97 2.13 9.59
C ARG A 31 3.41 2.56 9.87
N GLU A 32 4.13 1.88 10.75
CA GLU A 32 5.53 2.19 11.06
C GLU A 32 6.43 2.04 9.83
N ARG A 33 6.27 0.94 9.09
CA ARG A 33 7.03 0.66 7.86
C ARG A 33 6.72 1.67 6.76
N LEU A 34 5.45 2.01 6.59
CA LEU A 34 5.02 3.03 5.64
C LEU A 34 5.65 4.39 5.99
N LYS A 35 5.54 4.82 7.25
CA LYS A 35 6.15 6.07 7.71
C LYS A 35 7.66 6.06 7.47
N SER A 36 8.35 4.98 7.80
CA SER A 36 9.79 4.85 7.56
C SER A 36 10.14 4.99 6.06
N ALA A 37 9.36 4.37 5.17
CA ALA A 37 9.60 4.46 3.73
C ALA A 37 9.44 5.89 3.18
N PHE A 38 8.43 6.63 3.64
CA PHE A 38 8.25 8.03 3.25
C PHE A 38 9.33 8.92 3.86
N MET A 39 9.71 8.72 5.12
CA MET A 39 10.76 9.49 5.78
C MET A 39 12.14 9.31 5.14
N LYS A 40 12.44 8.12 4.60
CA LYS A 40 13.69 7.87 3.85
C LYS A 40 13.81 8.71 2.57
N ASN A 41 12.69 9.13 1.99
CA ASN A 41 12.67 9.91 0.74
C ASN A 41 12.28 11.38 0.97
N LYS A 42 12.28 11.86 2.23
CA LYS A 42 11.81 13.21 2.58
C LYS A 42 12.61 14.35 1.93
N ASP A 43 13.89 14.11 1.65
CA ASP A 43 14.84 15.10 1.14
C ASP A 43 14.89 15.10 -0.40
N VAL A 44 14.10 14.26 -1.06
CA VAL A 44 14.01 14.21 -2.53
C VAL A 44 13.23 15.43 -3.02
N THR A 45 13.91 16.31 -3.74
CA THR A 45 13.33 17.56 -4.29
C THR A 45 13.09 17.50 -5.79
N ASP A 46 13.75 16.59 -6.51
CA ASP A 46 13.63 16.46 -7.96
C ASP A 46 12.23 15.93 -8.36
N PRO A 47 11.43 16.69 -9.15
CA PRO A 47 10.09 16.28 -9.55
C PRO A 47 10.05 14.94 -10.30
N SER A 48 11.08 14.64 -11.09
CA SER A 48 11.13 13.38 -11.86
C SER A 48 11.31 12.16 -10.95
N GLN A 49 12.15 12.28 -9.92
CA GLN A 49 12.34 11.25 -8.91
C GLN A 49 11.10 11.10 -8.02
N ILE A 50 10.45 12.19 -7.62
CA ILE A 50 9.21 12.14 -6.84
C ILE A 50 8.14 11.35 -7.61
N LYS A 51 7.96 11.62 -8.91
CA LYS A 51 6.99 10.91 -9.73
C LYS A 51 7.27 9.41 -9.81
N LYS A 52 8.53 9.01 -10.02
CA LYS A 52 8.92 7.59 -9.99
C LYS A 52 8.62 6.91 -8.66
N LEU A 53 8.81 7.61 -7.54
CA LEU A 53 8.49 7.09 -6.21
C LEU A 53 6.97 6.96 -6.00
N VAL A 54 6.19 7.91 -6.53
CA VAL A 54 4.73 7.84 -6.52
C VAL A 54 4.25 6.63 -7.34
N ASP A 55 4.75 6.46 -8.56
CA ASP A 55 4.42 5.33 -9.44
C ASP A 55 4.74 3.98 -8.76
N ARG A 56 5.87 3.91 -8.05
CA ARG A 56 6.23 2.74 -7.24
C ARG A 56 5.23 2.50 -6.10
N GLY A 57 4.76 3.57 -5.44
CA GLY A 57 3.74 3.46 -4.40
C GLY A 57 2.40 2.95 -4.94
N GLU A 58 1.99 3.40 -6.13
CA GLU A 58 0.79 2.91 -6.81
C GLU A 58 0.91 1.43 -7.20
N PHE A 59 2.09 0.98 -7.60
CA PHE A 59 2.34 -0.44 -7.82
C PHE A 59 2.15 -1.26 -6.54
N VAL A 60 2.67 -0.79 -5.41
CA VAL A 60 2.48 -1.45 -4.10
C VAL A 60 1.00 -1.52 -3.69
N ILE A 61 0.20 -0.50 -4.02
CA ILE A 61 -1.25 -0.55 -3.81
C ILE A 61 -1.87 -1.76 -4.53
N LYS A 62 -1.54 -1.95 -5.81
CA LYS A 62 -2.05 -3.07 -6.61
C LYS A 62 -1.63 -4.43 -6.05
N GLU A 63 -0.40 -4.54 -5.53
CA GLU A 63 0.07 -5.76 -4.86
C GLU A 63 -0.74 -6.06 -3.59
N LEU A 64 -1.02 -5.03 -2.77
CA LEU A 64 -1.84 -5.19 -1.56
C LEU A 64 -3.27 -5.62 -1.90
N GLU A 65 -3.88 -5.04 -2.94
CA GLU A 65 -5.20 -5.44 -3.43
C GLU A 65 -5.20 -6.90 -3.93
N ALA A 66 -4.19 -7.31 -4.69
CA ALA A 66 -4.04 -8.68 -5.16
C ALA A 66 -3.93 -9.67 -3.99
N LEU A 67 -3.15 -9.34 -2.95
CA LEU A 67 -3.07 -10.15 -1.73
C LEU A 67 -4.42 -10.27 -1.01
N TYR A 68 -5.20 -9.19 -0.98
CA TYR A 68 -6.54 -9.19 -0.41
C TYR A 68 -7.50 -10.10 -1.19
N PHE A 69 -7.48 -10.03 -2.53
CA PHE A 69 -8.27 -10.94 -3.38
C PHE A 69 -7.85 -12.40 -3.19
N LEU A 70 -6.55 -12.68 -3.12
CA LEU A 70 -6.04 -14.03 -2.87
C LEU A 70 -6.51 -14.57 -1.52
N ARG A 71 -6.48 -13.76 -0.46
CA ARG A 71 -6.99 -14.14 0.86
C ARG A 71 -8.47 -14.48 0.82
N LYS A 72 -9.28 -13.65 0.15
CA LYS A 72 -10.73 -13.92 -0.05
C LYS A 72 -10.96 -15.22 -0.82
N TYR A 73 -10.25 -15.42 -1.92
CA TYR A 73 -10.34 -16.64 -2.71
C TYR A 73 -9.99 -17.89 -1.89
N ARG A 74 -8.89 -17.85 -1.12
CA ARG A 74 -8.50 -18.96 -0.23
C ARG A 74 -9.57 -19.28 0.80
N ALA A 75 -10.17 -18.26 1.42
CA ALA A 75 -11.25 -18.44 2.39
C ALA A 75 -12.52 -19.03 1.75
N MET A 76 -12.87 -18.58 0.54
CA MET A 76 -14.00 -19.11 -0.22
C MET A 76 -13.77 -20.57 -0.63
N LYS A 77 -12.61 -20.87 -1.23
CA LYS A 77 -12.23 -22.23 -1.64
C LYS A 77 -12.30 -23.21 -0.45
N LYS A 78 -11.80 -22.80 0.71
CA LYS A 78 -11.87 -23.57 1.95
C LYS A 78 -13.31 -23.96 2.30
N ARG A 79 -14.24 -22.99 2.31
CA ARG A 79 -15.64 -23.22 2.69
C ARG A 79 -16.41 -24.14 1.74
N TYR A 80 -16.17 -24.03 0.44
CA TYR A 80 -16.94 -24.79 -0.57
C TYR A 80 -16.36 -26.18 -0.85
N TYR A 81 -15.06 -26.40 -0.70
CA TYR A 81 -14.41 -27.65 -1.12
C TYR A 81 -13.81 -28.49 0.03
N GLU A 82 -13.85 -28.05 1.29
CA GLU A 82 -13.42 -28.89 2.43
C GLU A 82 -14.40 -30.01 2.79
N TYR A 83 -15.65 -29.97 2.32
CA TYR A 83 -16.67 -31.00 2.61
C TYR A 83 -16.71 -32.15 1.60
N GLU A 84 -15.92 -32.11 0.51
CA GLU A 84 -15.89 -33.14 -0.54
C GLU A 84 -14.71 -34.12 -0.41
N GLN A 85 -14.06 -34.19 0.76
CA GLN A 85 -12.96 -35.12 1.08
C GLN A 85 -13.29 -35.88 2.37
#